data_AF-A0A7Y7BQD6-F1
#
_entry.id   AF-A0A7Y7BQD6-F1
#
_cell.length_a   1.000
_cell.length_b   1.000
_cell.length_c   1.000
_cell.angle_alpha   90.00
_cell.angle_beta   90.00
_cell.angle_gamma   90.00
#
_symmetry.space_group_name_H-M   'P 1'
#
loop_
_entity.id
_entity.type
_entity.pdbx_description
1 polymer ?
#
loop_
_entity_poly.entity_id
_entity_poly.type
_entity_poly.pdbx_seq_one_letter_code
_entity_poly.pdbx_strand_id
1 'polypeptide(L)' 'MNASHQDTGFFTEALSERDPELFGAITSELGRQRDEIELIASEN' A
#
# COMPACT_ATOMS: atom_id res chain seq x y z
N MET A 1 -1.63 4.06 35.07
CA MET A 1 -0.74 4.67 34.06
C MET A 1 -0.87 3.83 32.80
N ASN A 2 -1.54 4.34 31.76
CA ASN A 2 -1.57 3.65 30.47
C ASN A 2 -0.25 3.96 29.75
N ALA A 3 0.67 3.00 29.74
CA ALA A 3 1.80 3.08 28.83
C ALA A 3 1.26 2.93 27.41
N SER A 4 1.54 3.89 26.52
CA SER A 4 1.29 3.69 25.09
C SER A 4 2.20 2.56 24.61
N HIS A 5 1.62 1.41 24.28
CA HIS A 5 2.31 0.42 23.49
C HIS A 5 2.48 0.98 22.08
N GLN A 6 3.65 1.59 21.83
CA GLN A 6 4.10 1.92 20.50
C GLN A 6 4.47 0.60 19.83
N ASP A 7 3.72 0.23 18.78
CA ASP A 7 4.11 -0.87 17.89
C ASP A 7 5.41 -0.45 17.18
N THR A 8 6.51 -1.09 17.54
CA THR A 8 7.84 -0.79 17.00
C THR A 8 7.95 -1.11 15.50
N GLY A 9 7.11 -2.01 14.98
CA GLY A 9 7.11 -2.44 13.59
C GLY A 9 6.39 -1.47 12.65
N PHE A 10 5.53 -0.58 13.16
CA PHE A 10 4.61 0.20 12.33
C PHE A 10 5.28 1.08 11.27
N PHE A 11 6.46 1.63 11.54
CA PHE A 11 7.20 2.46 10.58
C PHE A 11 8.44 1.78 9.98
N THR A 12 8.76 0.56 10.40
CA THR A 12 10.01 -0.12 10.03
C THR A 12 9.81 -1.40 9.24
N GLU A 13 8.69 -2.11 9.46
CA GLU A 13 8.37 -3.32 8.71
C GLU A 13 7.88 -3.01 7.30
N ALA A 14 8.27 -3.88 6.37
CA ALA A 14 7.80 -3.83 4.99
C ALA A 14 6.29 -4.03 4.94
N LEU A 15 5.60 -3.24 4.10
CA LEU A 15 4.14 -3.35 3.94
C LEU A 15 3.72 -4.75 3.47
N SER A 16 4.54 -5.38 2.61
CA SER A 16 4.30 -6.75 2.12
C SER A 16 4.28 -7.82 3.22
N GLU A 17 4.92 -7.56 4.37
CA GLU A 17 5.00 -8.49 5.49
C GLU A 17 3.86 -8.22 6.49
N ARG A 18 3.62 -6.94 6.80
CA ARG A 18 2.63 -6.53 7.79
C ARG A 18 1.19 -6.56 7.27
N ASP A 19 0.99 -6.20 6.01
CA ASP A 19 -0.32 -6.25 5.36
C ASP A 19 -0.19 -6.75 3.90
N PRO A 20 -0.07 -8.09 3.73
CA PRO A 20 0.05 -8.69 2.40
C PRO A 20 -1.17 -8.43 1.50
N GLU A 21 -2.37 -8.26 2.09
CA GLU A 21 -3.60 -8.01 1.34
C GLU A 21 -3.60 -6.61 0.72
N LEU A 22 -3.29 -5.58 1.52
CA LEU A 22 -3.16 -4.21 1.04
C LEU A 22 -2.02 -4.08 0.02
N PHE A 23 -0.88 -4.71 0.29
CA PHE A 23 0.24 -4.75 -0.66
C PHE A 23 -0.16 -5.39 -2.00
N GLY A 24 -0.92 -6.47 -1.96
CA GLY A 24 -1.46 -7.14 -3.15
C GLY A 24 -2.41 -6.24 -3.95
N ALA A 25 -3.29 -5.51 -3.28
CA ALA A 25 -4.20 -4.55 -3.92
C ALA A 25 -3.43 -3.42 -4.63
N ILE A 26 -2.42 -2.83 -3.98
CA ILE A 26 -1.57 -1.79 -4.57
C ILE A 26 -0.82 -2.33 -5.80
N THR A 27 -0.25 -3.53 -5.70
CA THR A 27 0.48 -4.16 -6.81
C THR A 27 -0.44 -4.48 -7.99
N SER A 28 -1.67 -4.89 -7.72
CA SER A 28 -2.67 -5.16 -8.76
C SER A 28 -3.06 -3.89 -9.51
N GLU A 29 -3.29 -2.78 -8.80
CA GLU A 29 -3.59 -1.48 -9.42
C GLU A 29 -2.41 -0.95 -10.22
N LEU A 30 -1.17 -1.12 -9.72
CA LEU A 30 0.03 -0.80 -10.49
C LEU A 30 0.12 -1.62 -11.79
N GLY A 31 -0.31 -2.88 -11.77
CA GLY A 31 -0.45 -3.70 -12.97
C GLY A 31 -1.46 -3.11 -13.95
N ARG A 32 -2.66 -2.79 -13.47
CA ARG A 32 -3.72 -2.15 -14.29
C ARG A 32 -3.22 -0.89 -14.97
N GLN A 33 -2.59 0.02 -14.23
CA GLN A 33 -2.05 1.28 -14.76
C GLN A 33 -0.94 1.08 -15.81
N ARG A 34 -0.22 -0.05 -15.77
CA ARG A 34 0.84 -0.37 -16.75
C ARG A 34 0.30 -1.06 -18.00
N ASP A 35 -0.73 -1.89 -17.82
CA ASP A 35 -1.29 -2.71 -18.89
C ASP A 35 -2.35 -1.96 -19.72
N GLU A 36 -2.95 -0.90 -19.15
CA GLU A 36 -3.99 -0.09 -19.80
C GLU A 36 -3.48 1.30 -20.23
N ILE A 37 -4.11 1.87 -21.25
CA ILE A 37 -3.90 3.28 -21.64
C ILE A 37 -4.96 4.11 -20.93
N GLU A 38 -4.52 4.95 -19.99
CA GLU A 38 -5.40 5.86 -19.27
C GLU A 38 -5.77 7.07 -20.16
N LEU A 39 -7.07 7.32 -20.31
CA LEU A 39 -7.62 8.37 -21.18
C LEU A 39 -8.40 9.43 -20.40
N ILE A 40 -8.47 9.31 -19.08
CA ILE A 40 -9.13 10.28 -18.21
C ILE A 40 -8.26 11.54 -18.09
N ALA A 41 -8.73 12.64 -18.68
CA ALA A 41 -7.97 13.89 -18.75
C ALA A 41 -7.65 14.55 -17.40
N SER A 42 -8.34 14.18 -16.33
CA SER A 42 -8.10 14.69 -14.97
C SER A 42 -7.07 13.87 -14.18
N GLU A 43 -6.68 12.69 -14.67
CA GLU A 43 -5.74 11.80 -13.99
C GLU A 43 -4.32 12.14 -14.45
N ASN A 44 -3.47 12.65 -13.54
CA ASN A 44 -2.05 12.96 -13.78
C ASN A 44 -1.30 13.24 -12.46
#